data_AF-A0A7D9K1K9-F1
#
_entry.id   AF-A0A7D9K1K9-F1
#
_cell.length_a   1.000
_cell.length_b   1.000
_cell.length_c   1.000
_cell.angle_alpha   90.00
_cell.angle_beta   90.00
_cell.angle_gamma   90.00
#
_symmetry.space_group_name_H-M   'P 1'
#
loop_
_entity.id
_entity.type
_entity.pdbx_description
1 polymer ?
#
loop_
_entity_poly.entity_id
_entity_poly.type
_entity_poly.pdbx_seq_one_letter_code
_entity_poly.pdbx_strand_id
1 'polypeptide(L)'
;MAEGEGFDRRRAVSLLQEATRLIGEYSGSSDTSTTQFLNSEPIQNAISQGQQQHHQRTDNINQRQNISGNFRDLFAPYGSSNRRSLSSSHQSAHPPSKRKKQNAVPKFKVCETWTHTFFCLANREQIVAPSIALKTRLQQAGLGRKKICFNWKATAAEVKTKLEEIYPKLENGGGFEIMRRGPQANELMVIQPPRSGYSVPYLRDSAGLGQAIAFIRPIQTNLGMEPEALMDSSE
;
A
#
# COMPACT_ATOMS: atom_id res chain seq x y z
N MET A 1 -34.39 22.74 32.06
CA MET A 1 -33.27 23.57 31.55
C MET A 1 -32.00 22.74 31.70
N ALA A 2 -31.05 22.82 30.77
CA ALA A 2 -29.90 21.92 30.75
C ALA A 2 -28.70 22.53 31.49
N GLU A 3 -28.15 21.78 32.44
CA GLU A 3 -26.88 22.09 33.11
C GLU A 3 -25.72 21.87 32.12
N GLY A 4 -24.91 22.90 31.89
CA GLY A 4 -23.70 22.79 31.07
C GLY A 4 -22.48 22.50 31.94
N GLU A 5 -21.90 21.29 31.83
CA GLU A 5 -20.63 20.99 32.51
C GLU A 5 -19.51 21.90 31.96
N GLY A 6 -19.08 22.86 32.77
CA GLY A 6 -17.92 23.69 32.48
C GLY A 6 -16.62 22.88 32.54
N PHE A 7 -15.73 23.08 31.56
CA PHE A 7 -14.42 22.44 31.52
C PHE A 7 -13.56 22.83 32.73
N ASP A 8 -13.47 21.94 33.72
CA ASP A 8 -12.68 22.17 34.93
C ASP A 8 -11.17 22.05 34.66
N ARG A 9 -10.53 23.22 34.52
CA ARG A 9 -9.08 23.36 34.37
C ARG A 9 -8.28 22.77 35.53
N ARG A 10 -8.82 22.76 36.76
CA ARG A 10 -8.12 22.21 37.93
C ARG A 10 -8.04 20.69 37.85
N ARG A 11 -9.16 20.04 37.49
CA ARG A 11 -9.21 18.61 37.21
C ARG A 11 -8.26 18.20 36.07
N ALA A 12 -8.21 18.99 35.00
CA ALA A 12 -7.29 18.74 33.88
C ALA A 12 -5.81 18.81 34.29
N VAL A 13 -5.40 19.81 35.11
CA VAL A 13 -4.03 19.92 35.63
C VAL A 13 -3.68 18.76 36.57
N SER A 14 -4.60 18.34 37.43
CA SER A 14 -4.40 17.19 38.33
C SER A 14 -4.11 15.91 37.55
N LEU A 15 -4.89 15.62 36.50
CA LEU A 15 -4.71 14.43 35.67
C LEU A 15 -3.37 14.43 34.90
N LEU A 16 -2.89 15.60 34.45
CA LEU A 16 -1.58 15.72 33.80
C LEU A 16 -0.41 15.51 34.76
N GLN A 17 -0.53 15.95 36.02
CA GLN A 17 0.47 15.69 37.06
C GLN A 17 0.51 14.20 37.43
N GLU A 18 -0.65 13.54 37.54
CA GLU A 18 -0.76 12.10 37.79
C GLU A 18 -0.14 11.26 36.66
N ALA A 19 -0.47 11.57 35.40
CA ALA A 19 0.11 10.91 34.23
C ALA A 19 1.65 11.06 34.17
N THR A 20 2.18 12.22 34.59
CA THR A 20 3.63 12.49 34.64
C THR A 20 4.31 11.60 35.69
N ARG A 21 3.68 11.37 36.85
CA ARG A 21 4.20 10.46 37.89
C ARG A 21 4.24 9.02 37.40
N LEU A 22 3.17 8.54 36.77
CA LEU A 22 3.10 7.19 36.20
C LEU A 22 4.21 6.92 35.17
N ILE A 23 4.51 7.89 34.29
CA ILE A 23 5.59 7.75 33.30
C ILE A 23 6.97 7.70 34.00
N GLY A 24 7.19 8.52 35.03
CA GLY A 24 8.42 8.48 35.81
C GLY A 24 8.63 7.16 36.56
N GLU A 25 7.57 6.60 37.13
CA GLU A 25 7.61 5.37 37.92
C GLU A 25 7.90 4.12 37.07
N TYR A 26 7.39 4.07 35.82
CA TYR A 26 7.72 3.02 34.85
C TYR A 26 9.14 3.12 34.26
N SER A 27 9.87 4.21 34.52
CA SER A 27 11.24 4.42 34.02
C SER A 27 12.32 3.81 34.94
N GLY A 28 11.94 3.23 36.08
CA GLY A 28 12.86 2.83 37.16
C GLY A 28 13.42 1.40 37.13
N SER A 29 13.24 0.63 36.04
CA SER A 29 13.59 -0.81 36.03
C SER A 29 14.23 -1.29 34.72
N SER A 30 15.44 -0.83 34.39
CA SER A 30 16.49 -1.65 33.72
C SER A 30 17.85 -0.92 33.67
N ASP A 31 18.92 -1.70 33.66
CA ASP A 31 20.28 -1.27 33.97
C ASP A 31 21.10 -0.61 32.83
N THR A 32 21.84 0.44 33.22
CA THR A 32 23.18 0.86 32.74
C THR A 32 23.44 1.46 31.34
N SER A 33 24.27 2.52 31.38
CA SER A 33 25.14 3.10 30.32
C SER A 33 24.53 4.23 29.46
N THR A 34 24.83 5.52 29.69
CA THR A 34 26.10 6.25 29.42
C THR A 34 26.38 6.35 27.91
N THR A 35 26.39 7.50 27.21
CA THR A 35 26.25 8.94 27.50
C THR A 35 25.78 9.64 26.18
N GLN A 36 25.49 10.94 26.02
CA GLN A 36 25.75 12.18 26.79
C GLN A 36 24.64 13.23 26.52
N PHE A 37 24.81 14.49 26.97
CA PHE A 37 23.96 15.65 26.64
C PHE A 37 24.74 16.72 25.86
N LEU A 38 24.05 17.51 25.04
CA LEU A 38 24.40 18.91 24.76
C LEU A 38 23.12 19.72 24.58
N ASN A 39 23.08 20.91 25.19
CA ASN A 39 21.86 21.70 25.42
C ASN A 39 22.20 23.19 25.20
N SER A 40 21.41 23.92 24.41
CA SER A 40 21.59 25.38 24.24
C SER A 40 20.37 26.08 23.63
N GLU A 41 19.50 26.55 24.53
CA GLU A 41 18.80 27.86 24.56
C GLU A 41 17.89 28.39 23.43
N PRO A 42 16.90 29.27 23.76
CA PRO A 42 15.88 29.78 22.84
C PRO A 42 16.22 31.16 22.25
N ILE A 43 15.71 31.46 21.05
CA ILE A 43 15.81 32.80 20.43
C ILE A 43 14.48 33.55 20.51
N GLN A 44 14.55 34.82 20.92
CA GLN A 44 13.42 35.74 21.11
C GLN A 44 13.03 36.49 19.83
N ASN A 45 11.82 37.07 19.84
CA ASN A 45 11.25 37.87 18.76
C ASN A 45 12.00 39.19 18.50
N ALA A 46 11.99 39.64 17.25
CA ALA A 46 12.12 41.05 16.88
C ALA A 46 11.13 41.42 15.76
N ILE A 47 10.48 42.58 15.88
CA ILE A 47 9.46 43.09 14.95
C ILE A 47 10.00 44.38 14.32
N SER A 48 9.83 44.59 12.99
CA SER A 48 9.33 45.85 12.41
C SER A 48 9.50 45.97 10.88
N GLN A 49 8.42 46.47 10.24
CA GLN A 49 8.39 47.30 9.01
C GLN A 49 8.99 46.71 7.71
N GLY A 50 8.39 46.87 6.52
CA GLY A 50 7.12 47.47 6.14
C GLY A 50 7.21 48.12 4.75
N GLN A 51 6.35 47.74 3.81
CA GLN A 51 5.76 48.56 2.73
C GLN A 51 5.03 47.69 1.71
N GLN A 52 3.87 48.17 1.25
CA GLN A 52 3.07 47.57 0.18
C GLN A 52 3.43 48.26 -1.14
N GLN A 53 3.65 47.51 -2.22
CA GLN A 53 3.52 48.07 -3.57
C GLN A 53 2.66 47.18 -4.45
N HIS A 54 1.57 47.80 -4.92
CA HIS A 54 0.48 47.19 -5.67
C HIS A 54 0.77 47.31 -7.16
N HIS A 55 1.03 46.19 -7.84
CA HIS A 55 1.08 46.14 -9.31
C HIS A 55 -0.05 45.28 -9.86
N GLN A 56 -0.67 45.81 -10.91
CA GLN A 56 -2.03 45.45 -11.34
C GLN A 56 -2.06 44.06 -11.97
N ARG A 57 -2.97 43.23 -11.47
CA ARG A 57 -3.26 41.90 -12.02
C ARG A 57 -4.22 42.08 -13.18
N THR A 58 -3.72 42.02 -14.42
CA THR A 58 -4.57 42.03 -15.61
C THR A 58 -5.21 40.64 -15.79
N ASP A 59 -6.54 40.59 -15.73
CA ASP A 59 -7.30 39.39 -16.03
C ASP A 59 -7.14 39.00 -17.50
N ASN A 60 -6.61 37.81 -17.77
CA ASN A 60 -6.60 37.24 -19.11
C ASN A 60 -7.17 35.82 -19.09
N ILE A 61 -8.50 35.76 -19.05
CA ILE A 61 -9.31 34.54 -19.00
C ILE A 61 -9.31 33.88 -20.39
N ASN A 62 -8.18 33.30 -20.81
CA ASN A 62 -8.12 32.47 -22.02
C ASN A 62 -6.98 31.43 -22.10
N GLN A 63 -6.18 31.25 -21.04
CA GLN A 63 -4.98 30.39 -21.09
C GLN A 63 -5.00 29.20 -20.09
N ARG A 64 -6.11 28.44 -20.06
CA ARG A 64 -6.23 27.17 -19.30
C ARG A 64 -6.73 25.97 -20.13
N GLN A 65 -6.44 25.94 -21.44
CA GLN A 65 -6.66 24.77 -22.29
C GLN A 65 -5.35 24.34 -22.98
N ASN A 66 -5.22 23.04 -23.26
CA ASN A 66 -4.09 22.36 -23.92
C ASN A 66 -2.79 22.06 -23.13
N ILE A 67 -2.88 21.73 -21.83
CA ILE A 67 -1.83 20.87 -21.23
C ILE A 67 -1.82 19.48 -21.90
N SER A 68 -3.01 18.92 -22.18
CA SER A 68 -3.18 17.62 -22.85
C SER A 68 -2.77 17.57 -24.32
N GLY A 69 -2.81 18.71 -25.03
CA GLY A 69 -2.34 18.81 -26.42
C GLY A 69 -0.84 18.54 -26.52
N ASN A 70 -0.06 19.23 -25.69
CA ASN A 70 1.40 19.13 -25.67
C ASN A 70 1.90 17.70 -25.38
N PHE A 71 1.21 16.93 -24.54
CA PHE A 71 1.56 15.52 -24.30
C PHE A 71 1.25 14.61 -25.49
N ARG A 72 0.27 14.96 -26.34
CA ARG A 72 -0.11 14.14 -27.50
C ARG A 72 0.97 14.18 -28.59
N ASP A 73 1.64 15.31 -28.74
CA ASP A 73 2.73 15.49 -29.71
C ASP A 73 4.01 14.72 -29.32
N LEU A 74 4.26 14.50 -28.02
CA LEU A 74 5.40 13.68 -27.54
C LEU A 74 5.31 12.21 -27.94
N PHE A 75 4.10 11.70 -28.22
CA PHE A 75 3.84 10.32 -28.66
C PHE A 75 3.31 10.25 -30.10
N ALA A 76 3.36 11.35 -30.85
CA ALA A 76 3.00 11.35 -32.25
C ALA A 76 4.03 10.54 -33.06
N PRO A 77 3.62 9.69 -34.03
CA PRO A 77 4.56 9.06 -34.95
C PRO A 77 5.34 10.14 -35.70
N TYR A 78 6.68 10.09 -35.63
CA TYR A 78 7.59 11.10 -36.20
C TYR A 78 7.19 11.47 -37.63
N GLY A 79 6.69 12.70 -37.83
CA GLY A 79 6.20 13.14 -39.14
C GLY A 79 5.35 14.42 -39.21
N SER A 80 4.90 14.99 -38.09
CA SER A 80 4.10 16.24 -38.10
C SER A 80 4.94 17.45 -37.69
N SER A 81 5.79 17.92 -38.60
CA SER A 81 6.54 19.19 -38.43
C SER A 81 6.87 19.84 -39.77
N ASN A 82 5.85 20.38 -40.45
CA ASN A 82 6.05 21.59 -41.25
C ASN A 82 4.75 22.34 -41.54
N ARG A 83 4.72 23.65 -41.24
CA ARG A 83 3.85 24.59 -41.96
C ARG A 83 4.65 25.18 -43.11
N ARG A 84 4.13 25.12 -44.34
CA ARG A 84 4.14 26.21 -45.35
C ARG A 84 3.44 25.77 -46.65
N SER A 85 3.21 26.72 -47.54
CA SER A 85 2.16 26.71 -48.56
C SER A 85 2.62 26.35 -49.98
N LEU A 86 1.63 25.96 -50.80
CA LEU A 86 1.49 26.21 -52.25
C LEU A 86 2.42 25.51 -53.26
N SER A 87 1.75 24.71 -54.11
CA SER A 87 1.99 24.51 -55.55
C SER A 87 3.15 23.61 -56.05
N SER A 88 2.88 23.06 -57.25
CA SER A 88 3.73 22.32 -58.18
C SER A 88 3.99 20.84 -57.89
N SER A 89 3.43 20.03 -58.81
CA SER A 89 3.91 18.76 -59.34
C SER A 89 5.33 18.32 -58.94
N HIS A 90 5.47 17.05 -58.53
CA HIS A 90 6.07 16.01 -59.39
C HIS A 90 6.07 14.62 -58.72
N GLN A 91 6.00 13.60 -59.57
CA GLN A 91 6.42 12.21 -59.34
C GLN A 91 5.64 11.36 -58.31
N SER A 92 4.89 10.44 -58.88
CA SER A 92 4.34 9.24 -58.27
C SER A 92 5.42 8.36 -57.60
N ALA A 93 5.61 8.54 -56.30
CA ALA A 93 6.18 7.53 -55.42
C ALA A 93 5.01 6.80 -54.73
N HIS A 94 4.69 5.59 -55.19
CA HIS A 94 3.72 4.75 -54.49
C HIS A 94 4.18 4.54 -53.04
N PRO A 95 3.31 4.66 -52.03
CA PRO A 95 3.69 4.34 -50.66
C PRO A 95 4.19 2.88 -50.65
N PRO A 96 5.29 2.56 -49.95
CA PRO A 96 5.80 1.21 -49.90
C PRO A 96 4.67 0.31 -49.45
N SER A 97 4.39 -0.73 -50.25
CA SER A 97 3.34 -1.72 -49.98
C SER A 97 3.41 -2.07 -48.51
N LYS A 98 2.31 -1.80 -47.77
CA LYS A 98 2.18 -2.22 -46.38
C LYS A 98 2.29 -3.75 -46.41
N ARG A 99 3.51 -4.29 -46.22
CA ARG A 99 3.74 -5.72 -46.05
C ARG A 99 2.76 -6.12 -44.97
N LYS A 100 1.72 -6.86 -45.35
CA LYS A 100 0.76 -7.41 -44.40
C LYS A 100 1.63 -8.14 -43.40
N LYS A 101 1.74 -7.60 -42.18
CA LYS A 101 2.33 -8.35 -41.07
C LYS A 101 1.42 -9.55 -40.95
N GLN A 102 1.83 -10.67 -41.55
CA GLN A 102 1.18 -11.96 -41.34
C GLN A 102 1.05 -12.08 -39.83
N ASN A 103 -0.16 -12.38 -39.34
CA ASN A 103 -0.45 -12.39 -37.90
C ASN A 103 0.56 -13.30 -37.21
N ALA A 104 1.60 -12.68 -36.64
CA ALA A 104 2.67 -13.38 -35.98
C ALA A 104 2.08 -13.86 -34.68
N VAL A 105 1.56 -15.09 -34.69
CA VAL A 105 1.03 -15.76 -33.51
C VAL A 105 2.11 -15.61 -32.42
N PRO A 106 1.81 -14.95 -31.29
CA PRO A 106 2.82 -14.68 -30.29
C PRO A 106 3.42 -16.01 -29.83
N LYS A 107 4.73 -16.16 -29.98
CA LYS A 107 5.46 -17.40 -29.64
C LYS A 107 5.46 -17.70 -28.13
N PHE A 108 4.96 -16.78 -27.31
CA PHE A 108 4.78 -16.93 -25.88
C PHE A 108 3.30 -17.16 -25.58
N LYS A 109 3.01 -18.19 -24.77
CA LYS A 109 1.68 -18.33 -24.16
C LYS A 109 1.53 -17.21 -23.14
N VAL A 110 0.58 -16.29 -23.37
CA VAL A 110 0.15 -15.33 -22.34
C VAL A 110 -0.58 -16.14 -21.28
N CYS A 111 0.11 -16.47 -20.19
CA CYS A 111 -0.54 -16.99 -18.99
C CYS A 111 -1.26 -15.83 -18.30
N GLU A 112 -2.58 -15.86 -18.31
CA GLU A 112 -3.38 -14.97 -17.47
C GLU A 112 -3.00 -15.20 -16.00
N THR A 113 -2.81 -14.11 -15.26
CA THR A 113 -2.44 -14.15 -13.84
C THR A 113 -3.38 -13.26 -13.04
N TRP A 114 -3.56 -13.62 -11.77
CA TRP A 114 -4.24 -12.79 -10.79
C TRP A 114 -3.25 -12.44 -9.68
N THR A 115 -2.97 -11.14 -9.52
CA THR A 115 -2.08 -10.65 -8.48
C THR A 115 -2.89 -9.94 -7.40
N HIS A 116 -2.73 -10.34 -6.14
CA HIS A 116 -3.51 -9.82 -5.03
C HIS A 116 -2.65 -9.64 -3.77
N THR A 117 -3.12 -8.81 -2.82
CA THR A 117 -2.37 -8.51 -1.59
C THR A 117 -2.86 -9.39 -0.45
N PHE A 118 -1.94 -10.15 0.13
CA PHE A 118 -2.21 -10.96 1.32
C PHE A 118 -1.51 -10.37 2.55
N PHE A 119 -2.04 -10.66 3.73
CA PHE A 119 -1.46 -10.30 5.01
C PHE A 119 -1.52 -11.49 5.98
N CYS A 120 -0.38 -12.11 6.29
CA CYS A 120 -0.32 -13.23 7.21
C CYS A 120 -0.30 -12.78 8.68
N LEU A 121 -1.20 -13.35 9.49
CA LEU A 121 -1.37 -13.15 10.93
C LEU A 121 -0.77 -14.33 11.69
N ALA A 122 -0.17 -14.06 12.86
CA ALA A 122 0.42 -15.10 13.69
C ALA A 122 -0.60 -15.83 14.58
N ASN A 123 -1.68 -15.16 15.03
CA ASN A 123 -2.63 -15.72 15.99
C ASN A 123 -3.85 -16.32 15.28
N ARG A 124 -4.16 -17.59 15.57
CA ARG A 124 -5.30 -18.36 15.04
C ARG A 124 -6.67 -17.80 15.44
N GLU A 125 -6.77 -17.15 16.59
CA GLU A 125 -8.00 -16.56 17.12
C GLU A 125 -8.21 -15.10 16.66
N GLN A 126 -7.26 -14.54 15.90
CA GLN A 126 -7.32 -13.13 15.51
C GLN A 126 -8.51 -12.87 14.57
N ILE A 127 -9.45 -12.04 15.04
CA ILE A 127 -10.63 -11.55 14.31
C ILE A 127 -10.62 -10.02 14.11
N VAL A 128 -9.52 -9.36 14.49
CA VAL A 128 -9.36 -7.90 14.34
C VAL A 128 -8.07 -7.60 13.57
N ALA A 129 -8.12 -6.65 12.65
CA ALA A 129 -6.99 -6.22 11.86
C ALA A 129 -5.86 -5.66 12.75
N PRO A 130 -4.58 -6.04 12.51
CA PRO A 130 -3.48 -5.69 13.39
C PRO A 130 -3.20 -4.17 13.46
N SER A 131 -2.80 -3.72 14.65
CA SER A 131 -2.29 -2.36 14.88
C SER A 131 -1.01 -2.09 14.07
N ILE A 132 -0.61 -0.82 13.95
CA ILE A 132 0.58 -0.44 13.18
C ILE A 132 1.85 -1.12 13.73
N ALA A 133 2.05 -1.10 15.06
CA ALA A 133 3.18 -1.77 15.70
C ALA A 133 3.18 -3.29 15.47
N LEU A 134 2.02 -3.94 15.56
CA LEU A 134 1.90 -5.38 15.29
C LEU A 134 2.15 -5.70 13.80
N LYS A 135 1.73 -4.84 12.87
CA LYS A 135 2.04 -4.98 11.44
C LYS A 135 3.55 -4.98 11.19
N THR A 136 4.29 -4.06 11.80
CA THR A 136 5.75 -3.99 11.68
C THR A 136 6.42 -5.27 12.21
N ARG A 137 6.02 -5.74 13.41
CA ARG A 137 6.57 -6.98 13.99
C ARG A 137 6.27 -8.21 13.13
N LEU A 138 5.04 -8.35 12.63
CA LEU A 138 4.69 -9.44 11.71
C LEU A 138 5.51 -9.38 10.42
N GLN A 139 5.74 -8.19 9.87
CA GLN A 139 6.57 -8.01 8.67
C GLN A 139 8.03 -8.42 8.90
N GLN A 140 8.61 -8.09 10.06
CA GLN A 140 9.96 -8.51 10.46
C GLN A 140 10.05 -10.04 10.68
N ALA A 141 8.96 -10.66 11.12
CA ALA A 141 8.86 -12.10 11.33
C ALA A 141 8.65 -12.92 10.03
N GLY A 142 8.80 -12.33 8.84
CA GLY A 142 8.49 -12.99 7.56
C GLY A 142 6.98 -13.19 7.30
N LEU A 143 6.13 -12.83 8.26
CA LEU A 143 4.68 -12.79 8.16
C LEU A 143 4.27 -11.41 7.60
N GLY A 144 3.04 -10.95 7.86
CA GLY A 144 2.63 -9.62 7.42
C GLY A 144 2.33 -9.54 5.92
N ARG A 145 2.59 -8.39 5.29
CA ARG A 145 2.05 -8.05 3.96
C ARG A 145 2.96 -8.56 2.84
N LYS A 146 2.45 -9.41 1.95
CA LYS A 146 3.11 -9.77 0.69
C LYS A 146 2.12 -9.68 -0.49
N LYS A 147 2.59 -9.23 -1.65
CA LYS A 147 1.80 -9.16 -2.89
C LYS A 147 2.12 -10.40 -3.72
N ILE A 148 1.11 -11.21 -4.02
CA ILE A 148 1.28 -12.57 -4.53
C ILE A 148 0.62 -12.68 -5.90
N CYS A 149 1.34 -13.24 -6.86
CA CYS A 149 0.87 -13.52 -8.20
C CYS A 149 0.55 -15.01 -8.34
N PHE A 150 -0.66 -15.34 -8.79
CA PHE A 150 -1.12 -16.69 -9.06
C PHE A 150 -1.50 -16.84 -10.54
N ASN A 151 -1.51 -18.08 -11.04
CA ASN A 151 -2.18 -18.41 -12.30
C ASN A 151 -3.70 -18.12 -12.19
N TRP A 152 -4.29 -17.51 -13.22
CA TRP A 152 -5.72 -17.13 -13.28
C TRP A 152 -6.71 -18.28 -13.02
N LYS A 153 -6.29 -19.53 -13.26
CA LYS A 153 -7.08 -20.75 -13.06
C LYS A 153 -6.56 -21.64 -11.93
N ALA A 154 -5.68 -21.13 -11.05
CA ALA A 154 -5.07 -21.95 -10.01
C ALA A 154 -6.12 -22.57 -9.07
N THR A 155 -5.94 -23.86 -8.84
CA THR A 155 -6.72 -24.72 -7.93
C THR A 155 -6.40 -24.42 -6.46
N ALA A 156 -7.20 -24.96 -5.55
CA ALA A 156 -6.97 -24.78 -4.12
C ALA A 156 -5.63 -25.38 -3.64
N ALA A 157 -5.16 -26.47 -4.26
CA ALA A 157 -3.85 -27.05 -3.96
C ALA A 157 -2.71 -26.10 -4.38
N GLU A 158 -2.76 -25.55 -5.60
CA GLU A 158 -1.77 -24.58 -6.08
C GLU A 158 -1.77 -23.28 -5.25
N VAL A 159 -2.96 -22.80 -4.84
CA VAL A 159 -3.07 -21.65 -3.92
C VAL A 159 -2.46 -21.97 -2.56
N LYS A 160 -2.73 -23.14 -1.99
CA LYS A 160 -2.15 -23.60 -0.71
C LYS A 160 -0.63 -23.63 -0.79
N THR A 161 -0.07 -24.37 -1.74
CA THR A 161 1.38 -24.51 -1.92
C THR A 161 2.06 -23.15 -2.16
N LYS A 162 1.47 -22.27 -2.97
CA LYS A 162 2.04 -20.94 -3.21
C LYS A 162 1.99 -20.01 -1.99
N LEU A 163 0.99 -20.18 -1.12
CA LEU A 163 0.92 -19.45 0.15
C LEU A 163 1.92 -19.98 1.19
N GLU A 164 2.11 -21.29 1.25
CA GLU A 164 3.12 -21.94 2.10
C GLU A 164 4.55 -21.57 1.65
N GLU A 165 4.85 -21.60 0.34
CA GLU A 165 6.12 -21.12 -0.23
C GLU A 165 6.44 -19.66 0.16
N ILE A 166 5.42 -18.79 0.21
CA ILE A 166 5.59 -17.35 0.45
C ILE A 166 5.56 -16.99 1.95
N TYR A 167 4.95 -17.83 2.77
CA TYR A 167 4.98 -17.72 4.23
C TYR A 167 5.29 -19.11 4.82
N PRO A 168 6.56 -19.57 4.84
CA PRO A 168 6.92 -20.94 5.23
C PRO A 168 6.37 -21.37 6.60
N LYS A 169 6.27 -20.41 7.53
CA LYS A 169 5.67 -20.59 8.86
C LYS A 169 4.20 -21.06 8.84
N LEU A 170 3.46 -20.92 7.74
CA LEU A 170 2.07 -21.41 7.63
C LEU A 170 1.96 -22.94 7.70
N GLU A 171 2.98 -23.68 7.31
CA GLU A 171 2.97 -25.16 7.37
C GLU A 171 2.77 -25.64 8.83
N ASN A 172 3.46 -24.99 9.78
CA ASN A 172 3.33 -25.23 11.22
C ASN A 172 1.96 -24.82 11.81
N GLY A 173 1.14 -24.07 11.06
CA GLY A 173 -0.16 -23.57 11.51
C GLY A 173 -1.30 -24.59 11.47
N GLY A 174 -1.07 -25.77 10.86
CA GLY A 174 -2.08 -26.83 10.72
C GLY A 174 -3.18 -26.48 9.72
N GLY A 175 -2.83 -25.75 8.65
CA GLY A 175 -3.77 -25.15 7.71
C GLY A 175 -4.15 -23.72 8.07
N PHE A 176 -4.87 -23.05 7.17
CA PHE A 176 -5.17 -21.62 7.28
C PHE A 176 -6.56 -21.26 6.76
N GLU A 177 -7.08 -20.15 7.25
CA GLU A 177 -8.28 -19.47 6.74
C GLU A 177 -7.91 -18.16 6.04
N ILE A 178 -8.65 -17.82 4.99
CA ILE A 178 -8.57 -16.52 4.34
C ILE A 178 -9.74 -15.67 4.84
N MET A 179 -9.46 -14.43 5.25
CA MET A 179 -10.41 -13.49 5.81
C MET A 179 -10.43 -12.19 5.00
N ARG A 180 -11.59 -11.53 4.99
CA ARG A 180 -11.78 -10.17 4.47
C ARG A 180 -12.15 -9.21 5.60
N ARG A 181 -12.17 -7.92 5.31
CA ARG A 181 -12.72 -6.91 6.21
C ARG A 181 -14.22 -7.15 6.43
N GLY A 182 -14.65 -7.12 7.69
CA GLY A 182 -16.06 -7.16 8.08
C GLY A 182 -16.75 -5.80 7.93
N PRO A 183 -18.06 -5.73 8.23
CA PRO A 183 -18.80 -4.47 8.27
C PRO A 183 -18.32 -3.53 9.37
N GLN A 184 -17.84 -4.03 10.51
CA GLN A 184 -17.36 -3.17 11.60
C GLN A 184 -15.92 -2.68 11.35
N ALA A 185 -15.58 -1.54 11.97
CA ALA A 185 -14.23 -1.01 11.92
C ALA A 185 -13.22 -1.99 12.52
N ASN A 186 -12.29 -2.45 11.69
CA ASN A 186 -11.21 -3.40 12.01
C ASN A 186 -11.62 -4.86 12.23
N GLU A 187 -12.89 -5.22 12.11
CA GLU A 187 -13.32 -6.61 12.06
C GLU A 187 -12.74 -7.36 10.85
N LEU A 188 -12.40 -8.63 11.06
CA LEU A 188 -12.03 -9.60 10.04
C LEU A 188 -13.03 -10.75 10.06
N MET A 189 -13.64 -11.04 8.90
CA MET A 189 -14.57 -12.16 8.71
C MET A 189 -13.93 -13.23 7.83
N VAL A 190 -14.03 -14.49 8.26
CA VAL A 190 -13.61 -15.66 7.46
C VAL A 190 -14.42 -15.71 6.16
N ILE A 191 -13.72 -15.84 5.04
CA ILE A 191 -14.31 -16.20 3.75
C ILE A 191 -14.54 -17.70 3.78
N GLN A 192 -15.80 -18.14 3.75
CA GLN A 192 -16.14 -19.57 3.83
C GLN A 192 -15.66 -20.30 2.56
N PRO A 193 -14.75 -21.30 2.68
CA PRO A 193 -14.24 -22.01 1.51
C PRO A 193 -15.36 -22.83 0.84
N PRO A 194 -15.40 -22.89 -0.50
CA PRO A 194 -16.17 -23.91 -1.22
C PRO A 194 -15.73 -25.32 -0.82
N ARG A 195 -16.54 -26.34 -1.14
CA ARG A 195 -16.16 -27.77 -0.96
C ARG A 195 -14.85 -28.16 -1.65
N SER A 196 -14.44 -27.41 -2.69
CA SER A 196 -13.18 -27.57 -3.42
C SER A 196 -12.01 -26.73 -2.87
N GLY A 197 -12.21 -25.97 -1.79
CA GLY A 197 -11.22 -25.06 -1.21
C GLY A 197 -11.06 -23.73 -1.95
N TYR A 198 -10.08 -22.94 -1.51
CA TYR A 198 -9.81 -21.59 -2.04
C TYR A 198 -9.09 -21.63 -3.40
N SER A 199 -9.82 -21.71 -4.50
CA SER A 199 -9.27 -21.51 -5.85
C SER A 199 -9.16 -20.02 -6.22
N VAL A 200 -8.29 -19.66 -7.17
CA VAL A 200 -8.16 -18.28 -7.65
C VAL A 200 -9.46 -17.73 -8.27
N PRO A 201 -10.20 -18.47 -9.13
CA PRO A 201 -11.50 -18.00 -9.61
C PRO A 201 -12.48 -17.67 -8.49
N TYR A 202 -12.54 -18.51 -7.44
CA TYR A 202 -13.39 -18.24 -6.28
C TYR A 202 -12.93 -16.99 -5.50
N LEU A 203 -11.63 -16.88 -5.20
CA LEU A 203 -11.08 -15.74 -4.45
C LEU A 203 -11.23 -14.41 -5.20
N ARG A 204 -11.07 -14.43 -6.53
CA ARG A 204 -11.21 -13.26 -7.39
C ARG A 204 -12.67 -12.83 -7.55
N ASP A 205 -13.55 -13.75 -7.94
CA ASP A 205 -14.88 -13.41 -8.46
C ASP A 205 -16.00 -13.57 -7.42
N SER A 206 -15.86 -14.48 -6.45
CA SER A 206 -16.95 -14.89 -5.53
C SER A 206 -16.72 -14.52 -4.07
N ALA A 207 -15.47 -14.50 -3.61
CA ALA A 207 -15.14 -14.21 -2.21
C ALA A 207 -15.36 -12.74 -1.78
N GLY A 208 -15.53 -11.83 -2.74
CA GLY A 208 -15.69 -10.40 -2.49
C GLY A 208 -14.39 -9.72 -2.02
N LEU A 209 -13.22 -10.22 -2.41
CA LEU A 209 -11.93 -9.61 -2.09
C LEU A 209 -11.67 -8.33 -2.91
N GLY A 210 -11.91 -8.37 -4.23
CA GLY A 210 -11.67 -7.23 -5.13
C GLY A 210 -10.25 -6.68 -5.00
N GLN A 211 -10.13 -5.44 -4.52
CA GLN A 211 -8.85 -4.75 -4.26
C GLN A 211 -8.48 -4.67 -2.77
N ALA A 212 -9.31 -5.20 -1.87
CA ALA A 212 -9.02 -5.21 -0.43
C ALA A 212 -7.84 -6.15 -0.11
N ILE A 213 -7.29 -6.04 1.10
CA ILE A 213 -6.26 -6.97 1.58
C ILE A 213 -6.96 -8.24 2.09
N ALA A 214 -6.55 -9.40 1.57
CA ALA A 214 -6.90 -10.71 2.12
C ALA A 214 -6.01 -10.99 3.34
N PHE A 215 -6.61 -11.22 4.51
CA PHE A 215 -5.86 -11.64 5.70
C PHE A 215 -5.80 -13.16 5.76
N ILE A 216 -4.68 -13.72 6.21
CA ILE A 216 -4.51 -15.17 6.41
C ILE A 216 -4.23 -15.39 7.89
N ARG A 217 -4.86 -16.39 8.51
CA ARG A 217 -4.53 -16.84 9.86
C ARG A 217 -4.40 -18.37 9.89
N PRO A 218 -3.55 -18.94 10.76
CA PRO A 218 -3.53 -20.38 10.99
C PRO A 218 -4.84 -20.86 11.66
N ILE A 219 -5.12 -22.16 11.59
CA ILE A 219 -6.31 -22.76 12.22
C ILE A 219 -5.96 -23.42 13.57
N GLN A 220 -4.90 -24.22 13.59
CA GLN A 220 -4.61 -25.11 14.73
C GLN A 220 -3.67 -24.43 15.74
N THR A 221 -2.56 -23.88 15.25
CA THR A 221 -1.42 -23.43 16.07
C THR A 221 -1.00 -22.01 15.72
N ASN A 222 -0.63 -21.21 16.73
CA ASN A 222 -0.10 -19.86 16.52
C ASN A 222 1.31 -19.90 15.91
N LEU A 223 1.61 -18.98 14.99
CA LEU A 223 2.90 -18.91 14.31
C LEU A 223 3.93 -18.12 15.13
N GLY A 224 5.19 -18.54 15.08
CA GLY A 224 6.30 -17.85 15.75
C GLY A 224 6.59 -16.47 15.15
N MET A 225 6.60 -15.44 16.00
CA MET A 225 6.90 -14.05 15.61
C MET A 225 8.40 -13.71 15.65
N GLU A 226 9.27 -14.69 15.79
CA GLU A 226 10.73 -14.50 15.67
C GLU A 226 11.08 -13.90 14.30
N PRO A 227 12.02 -12.94 14.23
CA PRO A 227 12.43 -12.32 12.98
C PRO A 227 12.91 -13.38 11.99
N GLU A 228 12.52 -13.23 10.72
CA GLU A 228 13.05 -14.09 9.65
C GLU A 228 14.50 -13.67 9.42
N ALA A 229 15.43 -14.43 10.00
CA ALA A 229 16.85 -14.11 9.95
C ALA A 229 17.30 -14.04 8.49
N LEU A 230 17.83 -12.87 8.10
CA LEU A 230 18.40 -12.67 6.78
C LEU A 230 19.59 -13.63 6.63
N MET A 231 19.41 -14.69 5.86
CA MET A 231 20.54 -15.36 5.23
C MET A 231 21.10 -14.38 4.21
N ASP A 232 22.10 -13.62 4.65
CA ASP A 232 22.91 -12.78 3.78
C ASP A 232 23.70 -13.71 2.86
N SER A 233 23.25 -13.81 1.60
CA SER A 233 23.92 -14.56 0.56
C SER A 233 25.23 -13.86 0.19
N SER A 234 26.28 -14.14 0.96
CA SER A 234 27.65 -13.89 0.55
C SER A 234 28.00 -14.82 -0.63
N GLU A 235 28.12 -14.25 -1.82
CA GLU A 235 28.59 -14.89 -3.05
C GLU A 235 29.74 -14.06 -3.66
#